data_AF-Q2UM67-F1
#
_entry.id   AF-Q2UM67-F1
#
_cell.length_a   1.000
_cell.length_b   1.000
_cell.length_c   1.000
_cell.angle_alpha   90.00
_cell.angle_beta   90.00
_cell.angle_gamma   90.00
#
_symmetry.space_group_name_H-M   'P 1'
#
loop_
_entity.id
_entity.type
_entity.pdbx_description
1 polymer ?
#
loop_
_entity_poly.entity_id
_entity_poly.type
_entity_poly.pdbx_seq_one_letter_code
_entity_poly.pdbx_strand_id
1 'polypeptide(L)'
;MVPLEVALSGAIGARVRITTAPVSTTIEGTLFTACPITNLVAINTAADTKQTAGDYRIIPISRIQSFQLLSLAPSSNSAEGPSFADAVPPVHALDIRALKAREANAVGKLQEGEAKRGKGVTREAQDIFDAFSRTMPTRWDGPSIIVADAVSIAAPYRVDDCQPLVAGDTAALARVRKVLEMERKKIELRNASATIGTANAFSRSASAKASTNPNPSPGPGAAGPRKGG
;
A
#
# COMPACT_ATOMS: atom_id res chain seq x y z
N MET A 1 -14.06 -45.82 -4.94
CA MET A 1 -14.22 -44.35 -4.93
C MET A 1 -12.84 -43.75 -4.66
N VAL A 2 -12.26 -43.00 -5.59
CA VAL A 2 -10.94 -42.39 -5.40
C VAL A 2 -11.09 -41.21 -4.42
N PRO A 3 -10.26 -41.09 -3.37
CA PRO A 3 -10.30 -39.93 -2.48
C PRO A 3 -10.13 -38.62 -3.26
N LEU A 4 -10.88 -37.58 -2.88
CA LEU A 4 -10.86 -36.29 -3.58
C LEU A 4 -9.44 -35.71 -3.69
N GLU A 5 -8.61 -35.88 -2.66
CA GLU A 5 -7.21 -35.44 -2.65
C GLU A 5 -6.36 -36.14 -3.72
N VAL A 6 -6.57 -37.44 -3.92
CA VAL A 6 -5.88 -38.25 -4.93
C VAL A 6 -6.35 -37.84 -6.34
N ALA A 7 -7.64 -37.55 -6.50
CA ALA A 7 -8.18 -37.03 -7.75
C ALA A 7 -7.64 -35.62 -8.08
N LEU A 8 -7.53 -34.74 -7.09
CA LEU A 8 -7.02 -33.38 -7.25
C LEU A 8 -5.52 -33.38 -7.60
N SER A 9 -4.72 -34.17 -6.90
CA SER A 9 -3.28 -34.32 -7.18
C SER A 9 -3.02 -34.91 -8.57
N GLY A 10 -3.83 -35.87 -9.01
CA GLY A 10 -3.75 -36.42 -10.37
C GLY A 10 -4.26 -35.47 -11.47
N ALA A 11 -4.99 -34.42 -11.12
CA ALA A 11 -5.56 -33.45 -12.05
C ALA A 11 -4.76 -32.13 -12.15
N ILE A 12 -3.54 -32.07 -11.58
CA ILE A 12 -2.69 -30.88 -11.67
C ILE A 12 -2.39 -30.57 -13.15
N GLY A 13 -2.47 -29.29 -13.52
CA GLY A 13 -2.33 -28.81 -14.90
C GLY A 13 -3.60 -28.98 -15.76
N ALA A 14 -4.61 -29.69 -15.25
CA ALA A 14 -5.87 -29.92 -15.96
C ALA A 14 -6.85 -28.76 -15.75
N ARG A 15 -7.78 -28.59 -16.68
CA ARG A 15 -8.87 -27.60 -16.56
C ARG A 15 -10.01 -28.23 -15.76
N VAL A 16 -10.39 -27.59 -14.66
CA VAL A 16 -11.32 -28.13 -13.68
C VAL A 16 -12.39 -27.12 -13.34
N ARG A 17 -13.56 -27.62 -12.95
CA ARG A 17 -14.65 -26.85 -12.35
C ARG A 17 -14.86 -27.32 -10.92
N ILE A 18 -14.75 -26.39 -9.99
CA ILE A 18 -14.89 -26.63 -8.55
C ILE A 18 -16.09 -25.85 -8.03
N THR A 19 -16.97 -26.52 -7.30
CA THR A 19 -18.05 -25.86 -6.56
C THR A 19 -17.68 -25.81 -5.09
N THR A 20 -17.74 -24.63 -4.49
CA THR A 20 -17.37 -24.43 -3.08
C THR A 20 -18.59 -24.34 -2.15
N ALA A 21 -18.38 -24.58 -0.86
CA ALA A 21 -19.36 -24.44 0.23
C ALA A 21 -18.79 -23.54 1.34
N PRO A 22 -19.63 -22.87 2.17
CA PRO A 22 -21.09 -22.96 2.25
C PRO A 22 -21.85 -22.11 1.22
N VAL A 23 -21.18 -21.16 0.57
CA VAL A 23 -21.76 -20.37 -0.54
C VAL A 23 -21.40 -21.09 -1.84
N SER A 24 -22.40 -21.61 -2.55
CA SER A 24 -22.25 -22.34 -3.80
C SER A 24 -21.71 -21.44 -4.91
N THR A 25 -20.39 -21.26 -4.95
CA THR A 25 -19.70 -20.57 -6.04
C THR A 25 -18.97 -21.58 -6.90
N THR A 26 -19.26 -21.54 -8.20
CA THR A 26 -18.61 -22.37 -9.20
C THR A 26 -17.42 -21.63 -9.78
N ILE A 27 -16.26 -22.27 -9.73
CA ILE A 27 -14.98 -21.72 -10.11
C ILE A 27 -14.41 -22.61 -11.20
N GLU A 28 -14.14 -22.02 -12.36
CA GLU A 28 -13.54 -22.71 -13.49
C GLU A 28 -12.14 -22.14 -13.75
N GLY A 29 -11.19 -23.03 -14.00
CA GLY A 29 -9.82 -22.64 -14.28
C GLY A 29 -8.88 -23.82 -14.39
N THR A 30 -7.59 -23.52 -14.52
CA THR A 30 -6.54 -24.54 -14.56
C THR A 30 -6.06 -24.83 -13.15
N LEU A 31 -6.04 -26.11 -12.76
CA LEU A 31 -5.55 -26.52 -11.46
C LEU A 31 -4.03 -26.35 -11.42
N PHE A 32 -3.54 -25.40 -10.63
CA PHE A 32 -2.12 -25.09 -10.55
C PHE A 32 -1.40 -26.02 -9.58
N THR A 33 -1.97 -26.24 -8.39
CA THR A 33 -1.43 -27.19 -7.41
C THR A 33 -2.51 -27.65 -6.43
N ALA A 34 -2.30 -28.84 -5.87
CA ALA A 34 -3.05 -29.39 -4.75
C ALA A 34 -2.05 -29.84 -3.69
N CYS A 35 -2.03 -29.17 -2.53
CA CYS A 35 -1.06 -29.46 -1.48
C CYS A 35 -1.70 -30.38 -0.42
N PRO A 36 -1.20 -31.62 -0.25
CA PRO A 36 -1.74 -32.55 0.76
C PRO A 36 -1.36 -32.17 2.20
N ILE A 37 -0.33 -31.32 2.38
CA ILE A 37 0.10 -30.88 3.71
C ILE A 37 -0.78 -29.74 4.21
N THR A 38 -1.02 -28.72 3.37
CA THR A 38 -1.81 -27.56 3.76
C THR A 38 -3.31 -27.72 3.50
N ASN A 39 -3.72 -28.80 2.81
CA ASN A 39 -5.09 -29.05 2.37
C ASN A 39 -5.68 -27.87 1.58
N LEU A 40 -4.85 -27.26 0.74
CA LEU A 40 -5.21 -26.14 -0.13
C LEU A 40 -5.04 -26.53 -1.60
N VAL A 41 -5.94 -25.99 -2.42
CA VAL A 41 -5.91 -26.07 -3.88
C VAL A 41 -5.78 -24.66 -4.44
N ALA A 42 -4.89 -24.47 -5.41
CA ALA A 42 -4.79 -23.22 -6.17
C ALA A 42 -5.30 -23.43 -7.59
N ILE A 43 -6.25 -22.61 -8.02
CA ILE A 43 -6.80 -22.61 -9.39
C ILE A 43 -6.44 -21.28 -10.03
N ASN A 44 -5.86 -21.31 -11.24
CA ASN A 44 -5.74 -20.13 -12.08
C ASN A 44 -7.04 -19.92 -12.86
N THR A 45 -7.73 -18.81 -12.59
CA THR A 45 -9.01 -18.43 -13.20
C THR A 45 -8.87 -17.40 -14.32
N ALA A 46 -7.63 -17.09 -14.74
CA ALA A 46 -7.40 -16.24 -15.90
C ALA A 46 -8.02 -16.86 -17.17
N ALA A 47 -8.73 -16.03 -17.95
CA ALA A 47 -9.44 -16.45 -19.16
C ALA A 47 -8.48 -16.82 -20.32
N ASP A 48 -7.25 -16.28 -20.30
CA ASP A 48 -6.27 -16.47 -21.35
C ASP A 48 -5.04 -17.22 -20.81
N THR A 49 -4.81 -18.42 -21.32
CA THR A 49 -3.70 -19.31 -20.92
C THR A 49 -2.32 -18.79 -21.36
N LYS A 50 -2.27 -17.70 -22.13
CA LYS A 50 -1.05 -17.06 -22.62
C LYS A 50 -0.56 -15.90 -21.76
N GLN A 51 -1.36 -15.44 -20.79
CA GLN A 51 -0.95 -14.35 -19.90
C GLN A 51 -0.16 -14.88 -18.70
N THR A 52 1.03 -14.30 -18.50
CA THR A 52 1.93 -14.61 -17.38
C THR A 52 1.41 -14.09 -16.04
N ALA A 53 0.45 -13.15 -16.04
CA ALA A 53 -0.29 -12.71 -14.87
C ALA A 53 -1.53 -13.59 -14.68
N GLY A 54 -1.38 -14.68 -13.93
CA GLY A 54 -2.51 -15.54 -13.54
C GLY A 54 -3.32 -14.94 -12.39
N ASP A 55 -4.64 -15.07 -12.46
CA ASP A 55 -5.53 -14.78 -11.32
C ASP A 55 -5.73 -16.07 -10.54
N TYR A 56 -5.11 -16.18 -9.36
CA TYR A 56 -5.11 -17.42 -8.58
C TYR A 56 -6.11 -17.35 -7.43
N ARG A 57 -6.97 -18.37 -7.34
CA ARG A 57 -7.85 -18.58 -6.20
C ARG A 57 -7.40 -19.78 -5.38
N ILE A 58 -7.13 -19.53 -4.09
CA ILE A 58 -6.72 -20.52 -3.12
C ILE A 58 -7.96 -20.99 -2.35
N ILE A 59 -8.25 -22.28 -2.41
CA ILE A 59 -9.46 -22.89 -1.88
C ILE A 59 -9.06 -24.05 -0.95
N PRO A 60 -9.52 -24.07 0.31
CA PRO A 60 -9.38 -25.24 1.17
C PRO A 60 -10.12 -26.44 0.61
N ILE A 61 -9.50 -27.63 0.61
CA ILE A 61 -10.10 -28.86 0.08
C ILE A 61 -11.41 -29.18 0.83
N SER A 62 -11.49 -28.88 2.12
CA SER A 62 -12.70 -29.07 2.93
C SER A 62 -13.91 -28.23 2.48
N ARG A 63 -13.69 -27.16 1.71
CA ARG A 63 -14.76 -26.34 1.15
C ARG A 63 -15.20 -26.80 -0.23
N ILE A 64 -14.54 -27.79 -0.83
CA ILE A 64 -14.89 -28.31 -2.15
C ILE A 64 -16.08 -29.26 -1.99
N GLN A 65 -17.22 -28.87 -2.55
CA GLN A 65 -18.43 -29.69 -2.58
C GLN A 65 -18.43 -30.63 -3.80
N SER A 66 -18.00 -30.13 -4.95
CA SER A 66 -17.90 -30.93 -6.16
C SER A 66 -16.68 -30.55 -7.00
N PHE A 67 -16.13 -31.55 -7.68
CA PHE A 67 -14.97 -31.46 -8.55
C PHE A 67 -15.32 -32.12 -9.88
N GLN A 68 -15.15 -31.38 -10.98
CA GLN A 68 -15.37 -31.86 -12.34
C GLN A 68 -14.15 -31.55 -13.22
N LEU A 69 -13.61 -32.57 -13.85
CA LEU A 69 -12.55 -32.45 -14.85
C LEU A 69 -13.16 -32.04 -16.19
N LEU A 70 -12.69 -30.94 -16.78
CA LEU A 70 -13.16 -30.43 -18.07
C LEU A 70 -12.20 -30.77 -19.22
N SER A 71 -10.89 -30.67 -18.99
CA SER A 71 -9.85 -31.02 -19.96
C SER A 71 -8.62 -31.52 -19.23
N LEU A 72 -7.94 -32.51 -19.80
CA LEU A 72 -6.67 -33.02 -19.27
C LEU A 72 -5.53 -31.98 -19.41
N ALA A 73 -4.51 -32.15 -18.58
CA ALA A 73 -3.28 -31.38 -18.66
C ALA A 73 -2.54 -31.69 -19.98
N PRO A 74 -1.91 -30.70 -20.63
CA PRO A 74 -1.16 -30.91 -21.87
C PRO A 74 0.05 -31.85 -21.71
N SER A 75 0.59 -31.97 -20.49
CA SER A 75 1.73 -32.81 -20.11
C SER A 75 1.32 -34.17 -19.51
N SER A 76 0.04 -34.57 -19.60
CA SER A 76 -0.47 -35.83 -19.00
C SER A 76 0.10 -37.14 -19.58
N ASN A 77 1.01 -37.07 -20.57
CA ASN A 77 1.68 -38.23 -21.18
C ASN A 77 3.09 -38.50 -20.62
N SER A 78 3.57 -37.71 -19.66
CA SER A 78 4.87 -37.92 -19.00
C SER A 78 4.79 -39.12 -18.04
N ALA A 79 5.68 -40.11 -18.19
CA ALA A 79 5.75 -41.27 -17.28
C ALA A 79 6.38 -40.93 -15.92
N GLU A 80 7.07 -39.79 -15.82
CA GLU A 80 7.51 -39.19 -14.57
C GLU A 80 6.38 -38.30 -14.04
N GLY A 81 6.04 -38.44 -12.75
CA GLY A 81 4.93 -37.71 -12.13
C GLY A 81 5.04 -36.18 -12.25
N PRO A 82 4.03 -35.42 -11.80
CA PRO A 82 3.93 -33.98 -12.05
C PRO A 82 5.17 -33.23 -11.54
N SER A 83 5.94 -32.66 -12.47
CA SER A 83 7.11 -31.82 -12.16
C SER A 83 6.72 -30.35 -12.05
N PHE A 84 7.54 -29.55 -11.37
CA PHE A 84 7.37 -28.08 -11.35
C PHE A 84 7.43 -27.46 -12.76
N ALA A 85 8.10 -28.14 -13.70
CA ALA A 85 8.13 -27.76 -15.11
C ALA A 85 6.77 -27.97 -15.83
N ASP A 86 5.91 -28.83 -15.29
CA ASP A 86 4.57 -29.12 -15.84
C ASP A 86 3.48 -28.20 -15.29
N ALA A 87 3.84 -27.25 -14.43
CA ALA A 87 2.93 -26.24 -13.93
C ALA A 87 2.39 -25.40 -15.09
N VAL A 88 1.07 -25.25 -15.17
CA VAL A 88 0.40 -24.41 -16.16
C VAL A 88 -0.31 -23.28 -15.42
N PRO A 89 0.11 -22.02 -15.59
CA PRO A 89 1.21 -21.51 -16.43
C PRO A 89 2.61 -21.88 -15.92
N PRO A 90 3.63 -21.91 -16.80
CA PRO A 90 4.99 -22.28 -16.41
C PRO A 90 5.54 -21.29 -15.39
N VAL A 91 6.16 -21.82 -14.34
CA VAL A 91 6.78 -20.98 -13.32
C VAL A 91 8.12 -20.49 -13.85
N HIS A 92 8.19 -19.19 -14.12
CA HIS A 92 9.39 -18.56 -14.66
C HIS A 92 10.43 -18.40 -13.56
N ALA A 93 11.71 -18.50 -13.95
CA ALA A 93 12.80 -18.15 -13.04
C ALA A 93 12.66 -16.70 -12.58
N LEU A 94 12.75 -16.48 -11.27
CA LEU A 94 12.75 -15.14 -10.71
C LEU A 94 14.06 -14.44 -11.09
N ASP A 95 13.98 -13.21 -11.57
CA ASP A 95 15.17 -12.38 -11.76
C ASP A 95 15.69 -11.92 -10.39
N ILE A 96 16.63 -12.70 -9.85
CA ILE A 96 17.28 -12.44 -8.56
C ILE A 96 17.98 -11.07 -8.56
N ARG A 97 18.48 -10.59 -9.70
CA ARG A 97 19.14 -9.28 -9.79
C ARG A 97 18.13 -8.15 -9.63
N ALA A 98 16.99 -8.24 -10.32
CA ALA A 98 15.91 -7.27 -10.15
C ALA A 98 15.36 -7.26 -8.72
N LEU A 99 15.22 -8.44 -8.09
CA LEU A 99 14.77 -8.54 -6.70
C LEU A 99 15.76 -7.89 -5.73
N LYS A 100 17.06 -8.15 -5.86
CA LYS A 100 18.10 -7.49 -5.05
C LYS A 100 18.13 -5.98 -5.23
N ALA A 101 17.95 -5.49 -6.46
CA ALA A 101 17.88 -4.06 -6.72
C ALA A 101 16.65 -3.41 -6.07
N ARG A 102 15.50 -4.11 -6.09
CA ARG A 102 14.27 -3.65 -5.42
C ARG A 102 14.45 -3.62 -3.90
N GLU A 103 15.09 -4.63 -3.32
CA GLU A 103 15.43 -4.69 -1.91
C GLU A 103 16.34 -3.53 -1.51
N ALA A 104 17.46 -3.33 -2.21
CA ALA A 104 18.40 -2.25 -1.92
C ALA A 104 17.73 -0.87 -1.99
N ASN A 105 16.86 -0.64 -2.98
CA ASN A 105 16.09 0.60 -3.08
C ASN A 105 15.10 0.79 -1.93
N ALA A 106 14.44 -0.28 -1.47
CA ALA A 106 13.53 -0.21 -0.33
C ALA A 106 14.28 0.10 0.97
N VAL A 107 15.42 -0.57 1.20
CA VAL A 107 16.30 -0.32 2.34
C VAL A 107 16.83 1.12 2.31
N GLY A 108 17.33 1.59 1.16
CA GLY A 108 17.82 2.95 1.00
C GLY A 108 16.76 4.01 1.34
N LYS A 109 15.52 3.84 0.87
CA LYS A 109 14.41 4.74 1.20
C LYS A 109 14.08 4.77 2.69
N LEU A 110 14.11 3.61 3.35
CA LEU A 110 13.89 3.53 4.80
C LEU A 110 15.03 4.21 5.57
N GLN A 111 16.28 3.95 5.18
CA GLN A 111 17.45 4.60 5.76
C GLN A 111 17.42 6.12 5.58
N GLU A 112 17.05 6.61 4.39
CA GLU A 112 16.86 8.05 4.14
C GLU A 112 15.76 8.65 5.02
N GLY A 113 14.64 7.93 5.19
CA GLY A 113 13.56 8.35 6.08
C GLY A 113 13.99 8.40 7.55
N GLU A 114 14.76 7.40 8.00
CA GLU A 114 15.32 7.37 9.35
C GLU A 114 16.37 8.45 9.58
N ALA A 115 17.23 8.72 8.58
CA ALA A 115 18.24 9.77 8.64
C ALA A 115 17.62 11.17 8.68
N LYS A 116 16.40 11.35 8.18
CA LYS A 116 15.63 12.60 8.28
C LYS A 116 14.87 12.73 9.58
N ARG A 117 14.68 11.65 10.34
CA ARG A 117 13.93 11.65 11.61
C ARG A 117 14.85 12.04 12.77
N GLY A 118 14.60 13.20 13.38
CA GLY A 118 15.32 13.63 14.57
C GLY A 118 14.97 12.74 15.78
N LYS A 119 15.98 12.34 16.54
CA LYS A 119 15.83 11.49 17.74
C LYS A 119 15.80 12.38 18.98
N GLY A 120 14.68 12.38 19.71
CA GLY A 120 14.52 13.20 20.92
C GLY A 120 14.39 14.70 20.68
N VAL A 121 14.03 15.10 19.46
CA VAL A 121 13.83 16.51 19.08
C VAL A 121 12.36 16.92 19.18
N THR A 122 12.10 18.22 19.31
CA THR A 122 10.74 18.75 19.31
C THR A 122 10.11 18.71 17.92
N ARG A 123 8.78 18.80 17.84
CA ARG A 123 8.07 18.90 16.56
C ARG A 123 8.53 20.12 15.74
N GLU A 124 8.77 21.24 16.41
CA GLU A 124 9.30 22.44 15.78
C GLU A 124 10.68 22.20 15.14
N ALA A 125 11.59 21.53 15.85
CA ALA A 125 12.90 21.18 15.31
C ALA A 125 12.78 20.30 14.05
N GLN A 126 11.90 19.30 14.08
CA GLN A 126 11.64 18.45 12.92
C GLN A 126 11.05 19.25 11.75
N ASP A 127 10.10 20.16 12.01
CA ASP A 127 9.51 21.03 10.98
C ASP A 127 10.57 21.94 10.32
N ILE A 128 11.51 22.47 11.11
CA ILE A 128 12.65 23.27 10.62
C ILE A 128 13.57 22.40 9.76
N PHE A 129 13.91 21.19 10.22
CA PHE A 129 14.72 20.23 9.44
C PHE A 129 14.05 19.86 8.11
N ASP A 130 12.75 19.57 8.12
CA ASP A 130 11.96 19.21 6.93
C ASP A 130 11.84 20.39 5.96
N ALA A 131 11.87 21.62 6.46
CA ALA A 131 11.92 22.83 5.64
C ALA A 131 13.29 22.99 4.94
N PHE A 132 14.38 22.81 5.69
CA PHE A 132 15.72 22.92 5.13
C PHE A 132 16.04 21.80 4.14
N SER A 133 15.70 20.55 4.47
CA SER A 133 15.97 19.39 3.62
C SER A 133 15.28 19.45 2.24
N ARG A 134 14.29 20.33 2.05
CA ARG A 134 13.67 20.61 0.75
C ARG A 134 14.49 21.53 -0.16
N THR A 135 15.38 22.34 0.41
CA THR A 135 16.08 23.40 -0.33
C THR A 135 17.60 23.26 -0.29
N MET A 136 18.14 22.64 0.76
CA MET A 136 19.58 22.50 0.98
C MET A 136 19.90 21.14 1.60
N PRO A 137 21.11 20.59 1.34
CA PRO A 137 21.60 19.40 2.04
C PRO A 137 21.54 19.63 3.55
N THR A 138 20.89 18.72 4.28
CA THR A 138 20.65 18.88 5.72
C THR A 138 20.76 17.52 6.40
N ARG A 139 21.42 17.47 7.56
CA ARG A 139 21.52 16.27 8.40
C ARG A 139 21.36 16.60 9.88
N TRP A 140 20.98 15.60 10.67
CA TRP A 140 20.99 15.69 12.12
C TRP A 140 22.41 15.44 12.65
N ASP A 141 22.77 16.19 13.69
CA ASP A 141 23.94 15.96 14.53
C ASP A 141 23.51 15.98 16.00
N GLY A 142 23.20 14.79 16.53
CA GLY A 142 22.47 14.66 17.79
C GLY A 142 21.12 15.40 17.71
N PRO A 143 20.83 16.34 18.63
CA PRO A 143 19.66 17.20 18.54
C PRO A 143 19.83 18.40 17.59
N SER A 144 21.04 18.72 17.14
CA SER A 144 21.32 19.89 16.31
C SER A 144 21.10 19.60 14.83
N ILE A 145 20.82 20.65 14.06
CA ILE A 145 20.63 20.57 12.60
C ILE A 145 21.89 21.12 11.92
N ILE A 146 22.51 20.34 11.04
CA ILE A 146 23.59 20.82 10.17
C ILE A 146 23.03 21.08 8.77
N VAL A 147 23.19 22.31 8.30
CA VAL A 147 22.73 22.76 6.99
C VAL A 147 23.94 23.06 6.10
N ALA A 148 23.89 22.53 4.87
CA ALA A 148 24.91 22.69 3.82
C ALA A 148 26.34 22.38 4.27
N ASP A 149 26.49 21.53 5.30
CA ASP A 149 27.77 21.16 5.93
C ASP A 149 28.61 22.34 6.44
N ALA A 150 27.99 23.52 6.54
CA ALA A 150 28.66 24.77 6.83
C ALA A 150 28.09 25.48 8.06
N VAL A 151 26.84 25.20 8.44
CA VAL A 151 26.17 25.89 9.56
C VAL A 151 25.49 24.87 10.46
N SER A 152 25.73 24.96 11.76
CA SER A 152 24.99 24.23 12.79
C SER A 152 23.92 25.12 13.42
N ILE A 153 22.77 24.53 13.73
CA ILE A 153 21.65 25.18 14.41
C ILE A 153 21.30 24.31 15.61
N ALA A 154 21.65 24.79 16.81
CA ALA A 154 21.32 24.12 18.06
C ALA A 154 19.95 24.60 18.58
N ALA A 155 19.34 23.82 19.50
CA ALA A 155 18.19 24.28 20.27
C ALA A 155 18.54 25.60 21.00
N PRO A 156 17.63 26.60 21.05
CA PRO A 156 16.21 26.61 20.67
C PRO A 156 15.90 26.88 19.18
N TYR A 157 16.87 26.71 18.26
CA TYR A 157 16.72 26.82 16.81
C TYR A 157 16.34 28.22 16.32
N ARG A 158 16.87 29.25 16.98
CA ARG A 158 16.71 30.65 16.56
C ARG A 158 17.80 31.04 15.57
N VAL A 159 17.59 32.17 14.91
CA VAL A 159 18.53 32.77 13.95
C VAL A 159 19.88 33.09 14.60
N ASP A 160 19.85 33.47 15.87
CA ASP A 160 21.03 33.78 16.68
C ASP A 160 21.83 32.52 17.06
N ASP A 161 21.17 31.36 17.11
CA ASP A 161 21.77 30.07 17.45
C ASP A 161 22.49 29.41 16.26
N CYS A 162 22.42 30.04 15.07
CA CYS A 162 23.17 29.58 13.90
C CYS A 162 24.68 29.87 14.08
N GLN A 163 25.49 28.82 14.11
CA GLN A 163 26.94 28.88 14.22
C GLN A 163 27.62 28.34 12.95
N PRO A 164 28.68 28.98 12.45
CA PRO A 164 29.45 28.45 11.34
C PRO A 164 30.29 27.26 11.81
N LEU A 165 30.29 26.18 11.03
CA LEU A 165 31.11 25.00 11.29
C LEU A 165 32.57 25.21 10.86
N VAL A 166 32.78 26.05 9.83
CA VAL A 166 34.09 26.43 9.31
C VAL A 166 34.29 27.94 9.50
N ALA A 167 35.42 28.32 10.11
CA ALA A 167 35.75 29.72 10.31
C ALA A 167 35.90 30.45 8.95
N GLY A 168 35.13 31.52 8.77
CA GLY A 168 35.19 32.37 7.57
C GLY A 168 34.00 32.25 6.62
N ASP A 169 33.12 31.25 6.77
CA ASP A 169 31.95 31.09 5.91
C ASP A 169 30.73 31.94 6.36
N THR A 170 30.93 33.26 6.32
CA THR A 170 29.90 34.24 6.69
C THR A 170 28.76 34.31 5.68
N ALA A 171 29.02 33.93 4.42
CA ALA A 171 28.05 33.93 3.34
C ALA A 171 27.03 32.79 3.49
N ALA A 172 27.49 31.56 3.79
CA ALA A 172 26.57 30.45 4.08
C ALA A 172 25.74 30.74 5.32
N LEU A 173 26.37 31.28 6.37
CA LEU A 173 25.69 31.67 7.61
C LEU A 173 24.57 32.69 7.35
N ALA A 174 24.85 33.77 6.62
CA ALA A 174 23.85 34.77 6.28
C ALA A 174 22.69 34.19 5.46
N ARG A 175 22.99 33.27 4.52
CA ARG A 175 21.97 32.58 3.73
C ARG A 175 21.08 31.69 4.61
N VAL A 176 21.67 30.87 5.48
CA VAL A 176 20.94 29.96 6.36
C VAL A 176 20.06 30.74 7.35
N ARG A 177 20.57 31.83 7.93
CA ARG A 177 19.78 32.73 8.79
C ARG A 177 18.55 33.27 8.08
N LYS A 178 18.73 33.80 6.86
CA LYS A 178 17.62 34.32 6.05
C LYS A 178 16.59 33.24 5.71
N VAL A 179 17.03 32.03 5.36
CA VAL A 179 16.12 30.91 5.09
C VAL A 179 15.39 30.47 6.35
N LEU A 180 16.06 30.43 7.50
CA LEU A 180 15.45 30.08 8.78
C LEU A 180 14.33 31.05 9.16
N GLU A 181 14.54 32.36 9.00
CA GLU A 181 13.52 33.38 9.24
C GLU A 181 12.28 33.18 8.37
N MET A 182 12.50 32.94 7.08
CA MET A 182 11.43 32.73 6.10
C MET A 182 10.65 31.45 6.39
N GLU A 183 11.33 30.34 6.68
CA GLU A 183 10.69 29.07 6.98
C GLU A 183 9.99 29.08 8.35
N ARG A 184 10.52 29.77 9.38
CA ARG A 184 9.78 29.96 10.65
C ARG A 184 8.46 30.68 10.43
N LYS A 185 8.47 31.80 9.70
CA LYS A 185 7.25 32.56 9.37
C LYS A 185 6.24 31.69 8.60
N LYS A 186 6.72 30.85 7.68
CA LYS A 186 5.90 29.94 6.90
C LYS A 186 5.32 28.80 7.74
N ILE A 187 6.10 28.23 8.64
CA ILE A 187 5.67 27.19 9.59
C ILE A 187 4.62 27.76 10.54
N GLU A 188 4.81 28.97 11.05
CA GLU A 188 3.85 29.67 11.92
C GLU A 188 2.51 29.88 11.21
N LEU A 189 2.52 30.43 9.99
CA LEU A 189 1.32 30.60 9.17
C LEU A 189 0.62 29.26 8.91
N ARG A 190 1.38 28.21 8.58
CA ARG A 190 0.84 26.86 8.36
C ARG A 190 0.22 26.27 9.62
N ASN A 191 0.86 26.45 10.79
CA ASN A 191 0.36 25.97 12.08
C ASN A 191 -0.92 26.73 12.49
N ALA A 192 -0.99 28.04 12.24
CA ALA A 192 -2.19 28.83 12.44
C ALA A 192 -3.34 28.36 11.53
N SER A 193 -3.07 28.13 10.24
CA SER A 193 -4.08 27.60 9.29
C SER A 193 -4.55 26.18 9.66
N ALA A 194 -3.65 25.30 10.11
CA ALA A 194 -4.02 23.95 10.55
C ALA A 194 -4.94 23.99 11.78
N THR A 195 -4.64 24.88 12.74
CA THR A 195 -5.46 25.06 13.95
C THR A 195 -6.88 25.54 13.60
N ILE A 196 -7.00 26.50 12.67
CA ILE A 196 -8.31 27.00 12.19
C ILE A 196 -9.08 25.93 11.41
N GLY A 197 -8.40 25.14 10.57
CA GLY A 197 -9.00 24.04 9.81
C GLY A 197 -9.56 22.93 10.71
N THR A 198 -8.85 22.57 11.77
CA THR A 198 -9.30 21.58 12.75
C THR A 198 -10.50 22.09 13.57
N ALA A 199 -10.50 23.36 14.00
CA ALA A 199 -11.63 23.95 14.72
C ALA A 199 -12.94 23.94 13.90
N ASN A 200 -12.85 24.17 12.58
CA ASN A 200 -13.99 24.10 11.66
C ASN A 200 -14.46 22.66 11.37
N ALA A 201 -13.57 21.67 11.42
CA ALA A 201 -13.94 20.26 11.24
C ALA A 201 -14.76 19.74 12.44
N PHE A 202 -14.39 20.14 13.67
CA PHE A 202 -15.12 19.74 14.87
C PHE A 202 -16.51 20.41 14.96
N SER A 203 -16.65 21.67 14.58
CA SER A 203 -17.95 22.37 14.58
C SER A 203 -18.93 21.86 13.51
N ARG A 204 -18.44 21.35 12.37
CA ARG A 204 -19.29 20.65 11.38
C ARG A 204 -19.84 19.31 11.89
N SER A 205 -19.08 18.59 12.73
CA SER A 205 -19.55 17.31 13.31
C SER A 205 -20.63 17.51 14.38
N ALA A 206 -20.59 18.63 15.11
CA ALA A 206 -21.58 18.97 16.13
C ALA A 206 -22.94 19.37 15.53
N SER A 207 -22.96 19.95 14.33
CA SER A 207 -24.19 20.36 13.65
C SER A 207 -24.95 19.19 13.01
N ALA A 208 -24.25 18.08 12.68
CA ALA A 208 -24.85 16.90 12.06
C ALA A 208 -25.66 16.00 13.02
N LYS A 209 -25.63 16.26 14.33
CA LYS A 209 -26.34 15.44 15.35
C LYS A 209 -27.66 16.06 15.84
N ALA A 210 -28.10 17.19 15.27
CA ALA A 210 -29.28 17.93 15.74
C ALA A 210 -30.51 17.88 14.80
N SER A 211 -30.52 17.08 13.74
CA SER A 211 -31.72 16.93 12.88
C SER A 211 -32.13 15.48 12.66
N THR A 212 -32.73 14.87 13.68
CA THR A 212 -33.59 13.69 13.49
C THR A 212 -35.00 14.06 13.93
N ASN A 213 -35.77 14.62 13.00
CA ASN A 213 -37.22 14.71 13.12
C ASN A 213 -37.84 13.60 12.25
N PRO A 214 -38.67 12.69 12.78
CA PRO A 214 -39.24 11.59 12.02
C PRO A 214 -40.48 12.06 11.25
N ASN A 215 -40.45 11.98 9.93
CA ASN A 215 -41.62 12.28 9.09
C ASN A 215 -42.50 11.02 8.93
N PRO A 216 -43.84 11.11 9.03
CA PRO A 216 -44.73 9.98 8.80
C PRO A 216 -45.21 9.90 7.34
N SER A 217 -45.39 8.64 6.89
CA SER A 217 -46.17 8.10 5.76
C SER A 217 -47.00 9.06 4.87
N PRO A 218 -46.98 8.90 3.52
CA PRO A 218 -47.96 9.51 2.64
C PRO A 218 -49.11 8.55 2.28
N GLY A 219 -50.35 9.01 2.48
CA GLY A 219 -51.58 8.43 1.89
C GLY A 219 -52.06 9.21 0.66
N PRO A 220 -53.05 8.70 -0.11
CA PRO A 220 -53.12 8.87 -1.56
C PRO A 220 -54.16 9.89 -2.06
N GLY A 221 -53.96 10.35 -3.31
CA GLY A 221 -55.04 10.73 -4.24
C GLY A 221 -55.25 12.23 -4.48
N ALA A 222 -55.10 12.65 -5.74
CA ALA A 222 -56.13 13.37 -6.52
C ALA A 222 -55.58 13.78 -7.89
N ALA A 223 -56.36 13.46 -8.93
CA ALA A 223 -56.12 13.77 -10.33
C ALA A 223 -56.46 15.24 -10.68
N GLY A 224 -55.79 15.78 -11.70
CA GLY A 224 -56.18 17.04 -12.37
C GLY A 224 -55.21 17.46 -13.48
N PRO A 225 -55.65 18.16 -14.55
CA PRO A 225 -55.37 17.70 -15.91
C PRO A 225 -54.35 18.51 -16.74
N ARG A 226 -54.08 17.91 -17.90
CA ARG A 226 -53.19 18.28 -19.01
C ARG A 226 -53.61 19.58 -19.73
N LYS A 227 -52.60 20.34 -20.17
CA LYS A 227 -52.53 21.21 -21.37
C LYS A 227 -51.02 21.39 -21.62
N GLY A 228 -50.42 21.07 -22.76
CA GLY A 228 -50.77 21.46 -24.12
C GLY A 228 -49.66 22.41 -24.59
N GLY A 229 -48.80 21.94 -25.49
CA GLY A 229 -47.63 22.63 -26.03
C GLY A 229 -46.63 21.62 -26.57
#